data_AF-A0A091U4J0-F1
#
_entry.id   AF-A0A091U4J0-F1
#
_cell.length_a   1.000
_cell.length_b   1.000
_cell.length_c   1.000
_cell.angle_alpha   90.00
_cell.angle_beta   90.00
_cell.angle_gamma   90.00
#
_symmetry.space_group_name_H-M   'P 1'
#
loop_
_entity.id
_entity.type
_entity.pdbx_description
1 polymer ?
#
loop_
_entity_poly.entity_id
_entity_poly.type
_entity_poly.pdbx_seq_one_letter_code
_entity_poly.pdbx_strand_id
1 'polypeptide(L)' 'RGQMISGEDCEFIQRFEQKRNPEEKQELLQTEGNQCAKTFINLMTHISKEQTVQYILTMVDDMLQ' A
#
# COMPACT_ATOMS: atom_id res chain seq x y z
N ARG A 1 -4.92 18.59 -11.21
CA ARG A 1 -5.37 17.30 -10.65
C ARG A 1 -4.14 16.66 -10.02
N GLY A 2 -3.86 16.96 -8.75
CA GLY A 2 -2.67 16.45 -8.07
C GLY A 2 -2.85 14.96 -7.84
N GLN A 3 -2.04 14.13 -8.49
CA GLN A 3 -1.99 12.71 -8.16
C GLN A 3 -1.39 12.61 -6.75
N MET A 4 -2.16 12.04 -5.82
CA MET A 4 -1.74 11.84 -4.43
C MET A 4 -0.74 10.69 -4.30
N ILE A 5 -0.63 9.83 -5.32
CA ILE A 5 0.25 8.65 -5.37
C ILE A 5 0.77 8.49 -6.80
N SER A 6 1.94 7.86 -6.96
CA SER A 6 2.45 7.55 -8.30
C SER A 6 1.66 6.39 -8.93
N GLY A 7 1.79 6.23 -10.26
CA GLY A 7 1.16 5.10 -10.95
C GLY A 7 1.70 3.75 -10.48
N GLU A 8 3.00 3.70 -10.14
CA GLU A 8 3.67 2.53 -9.59
C GLU A 8 3.10 2.14 -8.21
N ASP A 9 2.90 3.13 -7.33
CA ASP A 9 2.27 2.93 -6.01
C ASP A 9 0.83 2.41 -6.15
N CYS A 10 0.06 2.98 -7.09
CA CYS A 10 -1.32 2.58 -7.36
C CYS A 10 -1.41 1.12 -7.84
N GLU A 11 -0.53 0.72 -8.75
CA GLU A 11 -0.50 -0.63 -9.28
C GLU A 11 -0.13 -1.65 -8.19
N PHE A 12 0.82 -1.32 -7.33
CA PHE A 12 1.18 -2.16 -6.19
C PHE A 12 -0.01 -2.36 -5.23
N ILE A 13 -0.70 -1.29 -4.85
CA ILE A 13 -1.88 -1.36 -3.97
C ILE A 13 -2.96 -2.26 -4.59
N GLN A 14 -3.25 -2.09 -5.89
CA GLN A 14 -4.21 -2.93 -6.58
C GLN A 14 -3.81 -4.40 -6.57
N ARG A 15 -2.54 -4.70 -6.83
CA ARG A 15 -2.03 -6.08 -6.77
C ARG A 15 -2.16 -6.66 -5.36
N PHE A 16 -1.85 -5.87 -4.33
CA PHE A 16 -1.98 -6.27 -2.93
C PHE A 16 -3.44 -6.54 -2.53
N GLU A 17 -4.39 -5.67 -2.90
CA GLU A 17 -5.82 -5.85 -2.63
C GLU A 17 -6.46 -7.00 -3.43
N GLN A 18 -5.94 -7.31 -4.62
CA GLN A 18 -6.42 -8.44 -5.43
C GLN A 18 -6.07 -9.80 -4.82
N LYS A 19 -5.02 -9.89 -3.99
CA LYS A 19 -4.67 -11.11 -3.26
C LYS A 19 -5.66 -11.33 -2.12
N ARG A 20 -6.50 -12.37 -2.25
CA ARG A 20 -7.51 -12.72 -1.23
C ARG A 20 -6.92 -13.57 -0.10
N ASN A 21 -5.85 -14.31 -0.38
CA ASN A 21 -5.25 -15.23 0.57
C ASN A 21 -4.11 -14.54 1.33
N PRO A 22 -4.03 -14.67 2.67
CA PRO A 22 -2.93 -14.11 3.46
C PRO A 22 -1.55 -14.61 3.01
N GLU A 23 -1.45 -15.88 2.62
CA GLU A 23 -0.20 -16.47 2.12
C GLU A 23 0.30 -15.79 0.84
N GLU A 24 -0.60 -15.46 -0.09
CA GLU A 24 -0.22 -14.74 -1.33
C GLU A 24 0.17 -13.29 -1.06
N LYS A 25 -0.48 -12.64 -0.10
CA LYS A 25 -0.07 -11.31 0.36
C LYS A 25 1.32 -11.37 0.97
N GLN A 26 1.58 -12.36 1.83
CA GLN A 26 2.87 -12.54 2.46
C GLN A 26 3.98 -12.84 1.44
N GLU A 27 3.70 -13.67 0.43
CA GLU A 27 4.63 -13.93 -0.68
C GLU A 27 4.94 -12.65 -1.47
N LEU A 28 3.93 -11.83 -1.75
CA LEU A 28 4.09 -10.53 -2.41
C LEU A 28 4.93 -9.58 -1.55
N LEU A 29 4.69 -9.53 -0.24
CA LEU A 29 5.48 -8.72 0.69
C LEU A 29 6.93 -9.20 0.81
N GLN A 30 7.17 -10.50 0.75
CA GLN A 30 8.52 -11.06 0.77
C GLN A 30 9.27 -10.81 -0.56
N THR A 31 8.56 -10.86 -1.68
CA THR A 31 9.16 -10.69 -3.02
C THR A 31 9.34 -9.21 -3.38
N GLU A 32 8.38 -8.37 -3.03
CA GLU A 32 8.32 -6.94 -3.39
C GLU A 32 8.41 -6.02 -2.15
N GLY A 33 8.99 -6.48 -1.04
CA GLY A 33 9.02 -5.74 0.23
C GLY A 33 9.63 -4.33 0.15
N ASN A 34 10.63 -4.13 -0.72
CA ASN A 34 11.20 -2.80 -0.94
C ASN A 34 10.22 -1.84 -1.66
N GLN A 35 9.45 -2.37 -2.62
CA GLN A 35 8.41 -1.61 -3.30
C GLN A 35 7.24 -1.31 -2.36
N CYS A 36 6.91 -2.26 -1.48
CA CYS A 36 5.93 -2.06 -0.41
C CYS A 36 6.35 -0.90 0.50
N ALA A 37 7.59 -0.92 1.02
CA ALA A 37 8.11 0.13 1.89
C ALA A 37 8.14 1.51 1.21
N LYS A 38 8.58 1.56 -0.05
CA LYS A 38 8.59 2.78 -0.86
C LYS A 38 7.18 3.32 -1.08
N THR A 39 6.24 2.45 -1.46
CA THR A 39 4.82 2.80 -1.64
C THR A 39 4.24 3.36 -0.35
N PHE A 40 4.53 2.73 0.79
CA PHE A 40 4.06 3.19 2.09
C PHE A 40 4.63 4.57 2.48
N ILE A 41 5.92 4.81 2.26
CA ILE A 41 6.54 6.12 2.53
C ILE A 41 5.94 7.20 1.62
N ASN A 42 5.74 6.89 0.33
CA ASN A 42 5.12 7.81 -0.62
C ASN A 42 3.70 8.16 -0.19
N LEU A 43 2.91 7.14 0.16
CA LEU A 43 1.58 7.30 0.72
C LEU A 43 1.63 8.24 1.93
N MET A 44 2.40 7.93 2.97
CA MET A 44 2.52 8.75 4.18
C MET A 44 2.98 10.19 3.91
N THR A 45 3.83 10.41 2.91
CA THR A 45 4.37 11.74 2.56
C THR A 45 3.32 12.63 1.88
N HIS A 46 2.37 12.04 1.14
CA HIS A 46 1.40 12.78 0.32
C HIS A 46 -0.01 12.85 0.91
N ILE A 47 -0.26 12.27 2.09
CA ILE A 47 -1.57 12.33 2.74
C ILE A 47 -1.80 13.70 3.37
N SER A 48 -2.81 14.43 2.86
CA SER A 48 -3.28 15.69 3.46
C SER A 48 -4.75 15.63 3.92
N LYS A 49 -5.42 14.48 3.80
CA LYS A 49 -6.85 14.31 4.11
C LYS A 49 -7.07 13.15 5.09
N GLU A 50 -7.84 13.41 6.14
CA GLU A 50 -8.08 12.51 7.27
C GLU A 50 -8.58 11.10 6.86
N GLN A 51 -9.52 11.02 5.91
CA GLN A 51 -10.04 9.74 5.40
C GLN A 51 -8.99 8.90 4.66
N THR A 52 -8.05 9.57 3.97
CA THR A 52 -6.96 8.88 3.26
C THR A 52 -5.93 8.34 4.25
N VAL A 53 -5.70 9.03 5.38
CA VAL A 53 -4.86 8.52 6.48
C VAL A 53 -5.41 7.20 7.01
N GLN A 54 -6.70 7.17 7.37
CA GLN A 54 -7.33 5.99 7.95
C GLN A 54 -7.25 4.78 7.02
N TYR A 55 -7.55 4.96 5.73
CA TYR A 55 -7.45 3.88 4.74
C TYR A 55 -6.04 3.28 4.66
N ILE A 56 -5.02 4.14 4.64
CA ILE A 56 -3.62 3.70 4.55
C ILE A 56 -3.19 2.99 5.84
N LEU A 57 -3.58 3.50 7.01
CA LEU A 57 -3.31 2.84 8.28
C LEU A 57 -3.96 1.46 8.38
N THR A 58 -5.20 1.31 7.89
CA THR A 58 -5.87 0.00 7.84
C THR A 58 -5.14 -0.96 6.91
N MET A 59 -4.74 -0.52 5.71
CA MET A 59 -3.96 -1.38 4.80
C MET A 59 -2.62 -1.83 5.40
N VAL A 60 -1.99 -0.97 6.20
CA VAL A 60 -0.71 -1.29 6.86
C VAL A 60 -0.93 -2.27 8.00
N ASP A 61 -2.01 -2.13 8.77
CA ASP A 61 -2.37 -3.11 9.78
C ASP A 61 -2.57 -4.48 9.14
N ASP A 62 -3.29 -4.55 8.01
CA ASP A 62 -3.50 -5.76 7.22
C ASP A 62 -2.20 -6.36 6.62
N MET A 63 -1.14 -5.55 6.46
CA MET A 63 0.18 -6.02 6.00
C MET A 63 1.04 -6.59 7.13
N LEU A 64 0.80 -6.15 8.38
CA LEU A 64 1.58 -6.53 9.56
C LEU A 64 1.00 -7.75 10.29
N GLN A 65 -0.27 -8.10 10.03
CA GLN A 65 -0.95 -9.30 10.51
C GLN A 65 -0.56 -10.55 9.72
#